data_AF-A0A1W1VJV2-F1
#
_entry.id   AF-A0A1W1VJV2-F1
#
_cell.length_a   1.000
_cell.length_b   1.000
_cell.length_c   1.000
_cell.angle_alpha   90.00
_cell.angle_beta   90.00
_cell.angle_gamma   90.00
#
_symmetry.space_group_name_H-M   'P 1'
#
loop_
_entity.id
_entity.type
_entity.pdbx_description
1 polymer ?
#
loop_
_entity_poly.entity_id
_entity_poly.type
_entity_poly.pdbx_seq_one_letter_code
_entity_poly.pdbx_strand_id
1 'polypeptide(L)'
;MLPLSTLRILAFAALALLASSCDQEENAPQPTEPVRVVATPLKMHTVAVRYHLEALDSTFQLPTISPNITVDYERVVPQGNSAYKLLEANTQHHEQEVTSALKEVQLPSIVTYADVTRPKITVTIWEEQASPPGSGIGYQVICELLTDGKSTGTTTYVAVAGRTTPLFVATQTEVSH
;
A
#
# COMPACT_ATOMS: atom_id res chain seq x y z
N MET A 1 52.32 32.83 -60.89
CA MET A 1 52.89 31.69 -60.15
C MET A 1 53.32 32.20 -58.77
N LEU A 2 52.56 31.86 -57.73
CA LEU A 2 52.85 32.24 -56.34
C LEU A 2 53.39 31.00 -55.58
N PRO A 3 54.32 31.18 -54.63
CA PRO A 3 55.18 30.12 -54.11
C PRO A 3 54.50 29.19 -53.08
N LEU A 4 54.98 27.94 -53.06
CA LEU A 4 54.50 26.75 -52.36
C LEU A 4 54.52 26.82 -50.80
N SER A 5 54.81 27.97 -50.21
CA SER A 5 54.99 28.18 -48.76
C SER A 5 53.80 28.86 -48.06
N THR A 6 52.78 29.30 -48.80
CA THR A 6 51.56 29.92 -48.23
C THR A 6 50.45 28.92 -47.86
N LEU A 7 50.57 27.65 -48.26
CA LEU A 7 49.55 26.62 -48.06
C LEU A 7 49.56 25.96 -46.67
N ARG A 8 50.57 26.23 -45.84
CA ARG A 8 50.73 25.62 -44.50
C ARG A 8 50.20 26.47 -43.34
N ILE A 9 49.89 27.74 -43.56
CA ILE A 9 49.32 28.61 -42.52
C ILE A 9 47.78 28.46 -42.44
N LEU A 10 47.15 27.91 -43.49
CA LEU A 10 45.71 27.64 -43.52
C LEU A 10 45.25 26.43 -42.68
N ALA A 11 46.15 25.61 -42.15
CA ALA A 11 45.79 24.37 -41.46
C ALA A 11 45.84 24.44 -39.91
N PHE A 12 46.26 25.56 -39.32
CA PHE A 12 46.41 25.67 -37.85
C PHE A 12 45.52 26.72 -37.16
N ALA A 13 44.72 27.49 -37.90
CA ALA A 13 43.74 28.41 -37.31
C ALA A 13 42.29 27.86 -37.32
N ALA A 14 42.10 26.58 -37.68
CA ALA A 14 40.80 25.91 -37.66
C ALA A 14 40.38 25.37 -36.28
N LEU A 15 41.19 25.58 -35.22
CA LEU A 15 40.91 25.04 -33.87
C LEU A 15 40.65 26.08 -32.77
N ALA A 16 40.62 27.38 -33.09
CA ALA A 16 40.43 28.45 -32.11
C ALA A 16 39.13 29.26 -32.27
N LEU A 17 38.24 28.87 -33.19
CA LEU A 17 37.00 29.60 -33.50
C LEU A 17 35.71 28.88 -33.04
N LEU A 18 35.80 27.81 -32.26
CA LEU A 18 34.65 27.21 -31.56
C LEU A 18 34.42 27.78 -30.15
N ALA A 19 35.17 28.81 -29.75
CA ALA A 19 35.08 29.44 -28.44
C ALA A 19 34.63 30.90 -28.54
N SER A 20 33.47 31.16 -29.16
CA SER A 20 32.70 32.41 -29.00
C SER A 20 31.39 32.37 -29.78
N SER A 21 30.43 31.57 -29.30
CA SER A 21 29.01 31.94 -29.37
C SER A 21 28.29 31.28 -28.19
N CYS A 22 28.65 31.75 -26.99
CA CYS A 22 27.70 31.80 -25.89
C CYS A 22 26.65 32.87 -26.25
N ASP A 23 25.62 32.46 -26.96
CA ASP A 23 24.34 33.15 -27.12
C ASP A 23 23.50 32.10 -27.85
N GLN A 24 22.71 31.29 -27.17
CA GLN A 24 21.53 31.73 -26.47
C GLN A 24 21.21 30.64 -25.44
N GLU A 25 21.43 30.91 -24.16
CA GLU A 25 20.68 30.20 -23.13
C GLU A 25 19.24 30.66 -23.37
N GLU A 26 18.46 29.84 -24.10
CA GLU A 26 17.02 29.96 -24.08
C GLU A 26 16.66 29.76 -22.61
N ASN A 27 16.53 30.88 -21.89
CA ASN A 27 15.94 30.93 -20.57
C ASN A 27 14.62 30.19 -20.74
N ALA A 28 14.58 28.93 -20.30
CA ALA A 28 13.34 28.20 -20.19
C ALA A 28 12.39 29.17 -19.48
N PRO A 29 11.22 29.49 -20.05
CA PRO A 29 10.35 30.52 -19.51
C PRO A 29 10.16 30.24 -18.03
N GLN A 30 10.67 31.14 -17.18
CA GLN A 30 10.51 31.01 -15.74
C GLN A 30 9.01 30.84 -15.48
N PRO A 31 8.57 29.80 -14.77
CA PRO A 31 7.16 29.62 -14.46
C PRO A 31 6.68 30.90 -13.78
N THR A 32 5.81 31.63 -14.48
CA THR A 32 5.54 33.04 -14.18
C THR A 32 4.53 33.23 -13.05
N GLU A 33 4.19 32.17 -12.35
CA GLU A 33 3.34 32.24 -11.18
C GLU A 33 3.91 31.29 -10.13
N PRO A 34 4.06 31.71 -8.86
CA PRO A 34 4.20 30.75 -7.78
C PRO A 34 2.93 29.90 -7.85
N VAL A 35 3.03 28.68 -8.37
CA VAL A 35 1.96 27.70 -8.30
C VAL A 35 1.60 27.61 -6.84
N ARG A 36 0.47 28.23 -6.48
CA ARG A 36 0.00 28.25 -5.11
C ARG A 36 -0.44 26.81 -4.83
N VAL A 37 0.47 26.01 -4.29
CA VAL A 37 0.17 24.67 -3.81
C VAL A 37 -0.83 24.87 -2.68
N VAL A 38 -2.12 24.77 -3.00
CA VAL A 38 -3.16 24.68 -1.99
C VAL A 38 -2.87 23.38 -1.26
N ALA A 39 -2.51 23.48 0.01
CA ALA A 39 -2.30 22.29 0.83
C ALA A 39 -3.63 21.54 0.87
N THR A 40 -3.69 20.41 0.16
CA THR A 40 -4.86 19.53 0.21
C THR A 40 -5.06 19.11 1.66
N PRO A 41 -6.29 19.24 2.21
CA PRO A 41 -6.58 18.82 3.57
C PRO A 41 -6.09 17.38 3.80
N LEU A 42 -5.31 17.21 4.86
CA LEU A 42 -4.71 15.95 5.29
C LEU A 42 -5.46 15.45 6.52
N LYS A 43 -5.83 14.17 6.50
CA LYS A 43 -6.35 13.49 7.69
C LYS A 43 -5.53 12.23 7.97
N MET A 44 -5.21 12.04 9.25
CA MET A 44 -4.55 10.84 9.74
C MET A 44 -5.58 9.97 10.44
N HIS A 45 -5.66 8.70 10.04
CA HIS A 45 -6.58 7.73 10.59
C HIS A 45 -5.83 6.72 11.45
N THR A 46 -6.40 6.38 12.60
CA THR A 46 -5.96 5.21 13.37
C THR A 46 -6.60 3.97 12.78
N VAL A 47 -5.83 2.88 12.69
CA VAL A 47 -6.30 1.63 12.10
C VAL A 47 -5.96 0.49 13.05
N ALA A 48 -6.94 -0.36 13.33
CA ALA A 48 -6.74 -1.58 14.08
C ALA A 48 -7.53 -2.72 13.44
N VAL A 49 -7.07 -3.95 13.64
CA VAL A 49 -7.87 -5.13 13.33
C VAL A 49 -8.15 -5.86 14.62
N ARG A 50 -9.44 -6.07 14.88
CA ARG A 50 -9.94 -6.88 15.98
C ARG A 50 -10.42 -8.19 15.43
N TYR A 51 -10.08 -9.29 16.08
CA TYR A 51 -10.50 -10.59 15.59
C TYR A 51 -10.98 -11.48 16.74
N HIS A 52 -11.95 -12.32 16.41
CA HIS A 52 -12.54 -13.30 17.31
C HIS A 52 -12.68 -14.65 16.63
N LEU A 53 -12.46 -15.71 17.41
CA LEU A 53 -12.60 -17.09 17.01
C LEU A 53 -13.71 -17.73 17.86
N GLU A 54 -14.69 -18.32 17.19
CA GLU A 54 -15.86 -18.90 17.84
C GLU A 54 -16.14 -20.30 17.31
N ALA A 55 -16.42 -21.23 18.22
CA ALA A 55 -16.92 -22.55 17.86
C ALA A 55 -18.39 -22.44 17.42
N LEU A 56 -18.75 -23.10 16.30
CA LEU A 56 -20.12 -23.07 15.79
C LEU A 56 -21.10 -23.92 16.61
N ASP A 57 -20.57 -24.82 17.44
CA ASP A 57 -21.33 -25.52 18.47
C ASP A 57 -20.47 -25.73 19.74
N SER A 58 -21.13 -26.09 20.84
CA SER A 58 -20.47 -26.30 22.14
C SER A 58 -19.64 -27.60 22.23
N THR A 59 -19.70 -28.45 21.21
CA THR A 59 -18.99 -29.73 21.16
C THR A 59 -17.68 -29.65 20.39
N PHE A 60 -17.52 -28.60 19.58
CA PHE A 60 -16.33 -28.35 18.80
C PHE A 60 -15.23 -27.73 19.66
N GLN A 61 -14.07 -28.37 19.66
CA GLN A 61 -12.87 -27.82 20.26
C GLN A 61 -12.18 -26.94 19.22
N LEU A 62 -11.98 -25.66 19.56
CA LEU A 62 -11.24 -24.74 18.71
C LEU A 62 -9.84 -25.28 18.42
N PRO A 63 -9.33 -25.11 17.18
CA PRO A 63 -7.99 -25.57 16.84
C PRO A 63 -6.95 -24.86 17.71
N THR A 64 -5.84 -25.54 18.04
CA THR A 64 -4.74 -24.95 18.81
C THR A 64 -3.96 -23.88 18.01
N ILE A 65 -4.01 -23.97 16.68
CA ILE A 65 -3.44 -23.00 15.74
C ILE A 65 -4.61 -22.37 14.98
N SER A 66 -4.80 -21.06 15.16
CA SER A 66 -5.81 -20.29 14.43
C SER A 66 -5.43 -20.10 12.96
N PRO A 67 -6.41 -19.77 12.10
CA PRO A 67 -6.13 -19.23 10.77
C PRO A 67 -5.24 -18.00 10.84
N ASN A 68 -4.36 -17.86 9.86
CA ASN A 68 -3.48 -16.71 9.73
C ASN A 68 -4.28 -15.50 9.22
N ILE A 69 -3.98 -14.33 9.79
CA ILE A 69 -4.59 -13.08 9.36
C ILE A 69 -3.48 -12.21 8.77
N THR A 70 -3.75 -11.70 7.57
CA THR A 70 -2.85 -10.81 6.85
C THR A 70 -3.58 -9.52 6.52
N VAL A 71 -2.92 -8.39 6.73
CA VAL A 71 -3.48 -7.07 6.41
C VAL A 71 -2.55 -6.36 5.46
N ASP A 72 -3.07 -6.06 4.27
CA ASP A 72 -2.40 -5.32 3.21
C ASP A 72 -3.02 -3.93 3.13
N TYR A 73 -2.22 -2.87 3.17
CA TYR A 73 -2.73 -1.50 3.10
C TYR A 73 -1.95 -0.67 2.08
N GLU A 74 -2.69 0.00 1.20
CA GLU A 74 -2.14 0.97 0.25
C GLU A 74 -1.83 2.29 0.97
N ARG A 75 -0.83 3.02 0.48
CA ARG A 75 -0.42 4.30 1.08
C ARG A 75 -0.42 5.40 0.04
N VAL A 76 -1.04 6.53 0.36
CA VAL A 76 -0.92 7.73 -0.47
C VAL A 76 0.35 8.48 -0.07
N VAL A 77 1.22 8.75 -1.05
CA VAL A 77 2.45 9.52 -0.85
C VAL A 77 2.44 10.76 -1.74
N PRO A 78 2.69 11.96 -1.18
CA PRO A 78 2.81 13.16 -1.98
C PRO A 78 4.04 13.07 -2.88
N GLN A 79 3.85 13.36 -4.17
CA GLN A 79 4.92 13.62 -5.12
C GLN A 79 5.08 15.15 -5.25
N GLY A 80 6.32 15.62 -5.40
CA GLY A 80 6.55 17.04 -5.70
C GLY A 80 5.67 17.45 -6.89
N ASN A 81 5.07 18.64 -6.84
CA ASN A 81 4.09 19.20 -7.79
C ASN A 81 2.60 18.92 -7.50
N SER A 82 2.21 18.74 -6.24
CA SER A 82 0.80 18.52 -5.85
C SER A 82 0.17 17.24 -6.42
N ALA A 83 0.99 16.32 -6.91
CA ALA A 83 0.56 15.01 -7.37
C ALA A 83 0.61 14.02 -6.20
N TYR A 84 -0.27 13.02 -6.22
CA TYR A 84 -0.33 11.97 -5.20
C TYR A 84 -0.17 10.61 -5.88
N LYS A 85 0.69 9.76 -5.33
CA LYS A 85 0.85 8.38 -5.80
C LYS A 85 0.35 7.42 -4.74
N LEU A 86 -0.47 6.48 -5.16
CA LEU A 86 -0.82 5.30 -4.38
C LEU A 86 0.35 4.30 -4.48
N LEU A 87 0.99 4.02 -3.36
CA LEU A 87 1.97 2.95 -3.26
C LEU A 87 1.25 1.62 -3.04
N GLU A 88 1.87 0.57 -3.58
CA GLU A 88 1.42 -0.82 -3.39
C GLU A 88 1.39 -1.19 -1.90
N ALA A 89 0.58 -2.20 -1.61
CA ALA A 89 0.29 -2.57 -0.25
C ALA A 89 1.50 -3.17 0.46
N ASN A 90 1.69 -2.80 1.72
CA ASN A 90 2.63 -3.48 2.61
C ASN A 90 1.87 -4.55 3.40
N THR A 91 2.40 -5.77 3.37
CA THR A 91 1.82 -6.93 4.07
C THR A 91 2.26 -6.96 5.52
N GLN A 92 1.30 -7.06 6.45
CA GLN A 92 1.56 -7.41 7.85
C GLN A 92 0.95 -8.77 8.17
N HIS A 93 1.77 -9.67 8.69
CA HIS A 93 1.37 -11.01 9.14
C HIS A 93 1.12 -11.00 10.64
N HIS A 94 0.00 -11.61 11.03
CA HIS A 94 -0.35 -11.82 12.42
C HIS A 94 -0.64 -13.30 12.64
N GLU A 95 0.38 -14.03 13.07
CA GLU A 95 0.23 -15.38 13.62
C GLU A 95 -0.35 -15.29 15.03
N GLN A 96 -1.20 -16.25 15.39
CA GLN A 96 -1.83 -16.27 16.70
C GLN A 96 -1.91 -17.66 17.33
N GLU A 97 -1.45 -17.75 18.58
CA GLU A 97 -1.78 -18.83 19.51
C GLU A 97 -3.14 -18.60 20.19
N VAL A 98 -3.95 -19.66 20.28
CA VAL A 98 -5.37 -19.68 20.66
C VAL A 98 -5.61 -19.52 22.17
N THR A 99 -4.82 -18.71 22.85
CA THR A 99 -5.01 -18.48 24.30
C THR A 99 -6.00 -17.35 24.64
N SER A 100 -6.48 -16.57 23.66
CA SER A 100 -7.49 -15.54 23.88
C SER A 100 -8.55 -15.45 22.77
N ALA A 101 -9.83 -15.52 23.15
CA ALA A 101 -11.00 -15.46 22.26
C ALA A 101 -11.18 -14.11 21.53
N LEU A 102 -10.48 -13.06 21.96
CA LEU A 102 -10.51 -11.73 21.37
C LEU A 102 -9.12 -11.10 21.46
N LYS A 103 -8.60 -10.59 20.34
CA LYS A 103 -7.40 -9.74 20.36
C LYS A 103 -7.54 -8.62 19.32
N GLU A 104 -6.95 -7.49 19.66
CA GLU A 104 -6.90 -6.29 18.85
C GLU A 104 -5.44 -5.96 18.56
N VAL A 105 -5.14 -5.69 17.29
CA VAL A 105 -3.81 -5.35 16.82
C VAL A 105 -3.86 -3.97 16.20
N GLN A 106 -3.03 -3.06 16.72
CA GLN A 106 -2.87 -1.72 16.17
C GLN A 106 -1.96 -1.78 14.94
N LEU A 107 -2.41 -1.16 13.86
CA LEU A 107 -1.69 -1.09 12.59
C LEU A 107 -1.06 0.30 12.40
N PRO A 108 -0.10 0.46 11.48
CA PRO A 108 0.40 1.78 11.12
C PRO A 108 -0.73 2.70 10.66
N SER A 109 -0.71 3.95 11.12
CA SER A 109 -1.70 4.96 10.74
C SER A 109 -1.68 5.20 9.23
N ILE A 110 -2.86 5.46 8.67
CA ILE A 110 -3.05 5.76 7.25
C ILE A 110 -3.36 7.24 7.07
N VAL A 111 -2.80 7.82 6.02
CA VAL A 111 -3.01 9.21 5.65
C VAL A 111 -3.95 9.26 4.44
N THR A 112 -4.98 10.10 4.53
CA THR A 112 -5.86 10.43 3.41
C THR A 112 -5.77 11.92 3.08
N TYR A 113 -6.10 12.26 1.84
CA TYR A 113 -6.16 13.62 1.33
C TYR A 113 -7.53 13.85 0.70
N ALA A 114 -8.11 15.04 0.89
CA ALA A 114 -9.37 15.39 0.22
C ALA A 114 -9.22 15.34 -1.31
N ASP A 115 -10.24 14.86 -2.02
CA ASP A 115 -10.30 14.81 -3.50
C ASP A 115 -9.17 14.01 -4.20
N VAL A 116 -8.50 13.11 -3.46
CA VAL A 116 -7.47 12.19 -3.96
C VAL A 116 -7.96 10.74 -3.89
N THR A 117 -7.35 9.85 -4.69
CA THR A 117 -7.58 8.39 -4.63
C THR A 117 -7.47 7.87 -3.20
N ARG A 118 -8.51 7.18 -2.75
CA ARG A 118 -8.61 6.64 -1.39
C ARG A 118 -7.74 5.39 -1.25
N PRO A 119 -6.91 5.29 -0.20
CA PRO A 119 -6.16 4.07 0.08
C PRO A 119 -7.11 2.95 0.49
N LYS A 120 -6.81 1.73 0.05
CA LYS A 120 -7.55 0.53 0.43
C LYS A 120 -6.79 -0.28 1.45
N ILE A 121 -7.55 -0.93 2.34
CA ILE A 121 -7.07 -1.94 3.27
C ILE A 121 -7.74 -3.26 2.88
N THR A 122 -6.92 -4.28 2.63
CA THR A 122 -7.39 -5.65 2.38
C THR A 122 -7.05 -6.50 3.60
N VAL A 123 -8.07 -7.11 4.19
CA VAL A 123 -7.91 -8.09 5.27
C VAL A 123 -8.12 -9.47 4.68
N THR A 124 -7.15 -10.35 4.83
CA THR A 124 -7.20 -11.73 4.36
C THR A 124 -7.07 -12.69 5.53
N ILE A 125 -8.03 -13.60 5.68
CA ILE A 125 -7.96 -14.73 6.61
C ILE A 125 -7.62 -15.96 5.76
N TRP A 126 -6.61 -16.73 6.14
CA TRP A 126 -6.19 -17.90 5.38
C TRP A 126 -5.67 -19.04 6.26
N GLU A 127 -5.72 -20.25 5.73
CA GLU A 127 -5.23 -21.48 6.35
C GLU A 127 -4.21 -22.16 5.44
N GLU A 128 -3.15 -22.71 6.03
CA GLU A 128 -2.15 -23.49 5.28
C GLU A 128 -2.72 -24.83 4.78
N GLN A 129 -3.64 -25.40 5.54
CA GLN A 129 -4.26 -26.69 5.26
C GLN A 129 -5.73 -26.61 5.67
N ALA A 130 -6.60 -27.30 4.93
CA ALA A 130 -8.00 -27.40 5.33
C ALA A 130 -8.11 -28.01 6.73
N SER A 131 -8.98 -27.44 7.57
CA SER A 131 -9.09 -27.82 8.98
C SER A 131 -9.22 -29.35 9.16
N PRO A 132 -8.51 -29.96 10.13
CA PRO A 132 -8.58 -31.39 10.36
C PRO A 132 -10.00 -31.80 10.76
N PRO A 133 -10.45 -33.02 10.41
CA PRO A 133 -11.76 -33.50 10.84
C PRO A 133 -11.81 -33.57 12.37
N GLY A 134 -12.63 -32.72 12.98
CA GLY A 134 -12.95 -32.73 14.41
C GLY A 134 -14.38 -33.22 14.67
N SER A 135 -14.70 -33.46 15.95
CA SER A 135 -16.09 -33.63 16.40
C SER A 135 -16.77 -32.28 16.51
N GLY A 136 -17.97 -32.11 15.93
CA GLY A 136 -18.74 -30.86 15.94
C GLY A 136 -18.92 -30.24 14.54
N ILE A 137 -19.64 -29.13 14.46
CA ILE A 137 -19.97 -28.43 13.20
C ILE A 137 -18.76 -27.71 12.62
N GLY A 138 -17.89 -27.13 13.45
CA GLY A 138 -16.72 -26.36 13.02
C GLY A 138 -16.53 -25.06 13.80
N TYR A 139 -15.86 -24.08 13.20
CA TYR A 139 -15.60 -22.76 13.79
C TYR A 139 -15.74 -21.64 12.77
N GLN A 140 -15.85 -20.42 13.28
CA GLN A 140 -15.77 -19.19 12.51
C GLN A 140 -14.69 -18.27 13.06
N VAL A 141 -14.01 -17.57 12.16
CA VAL A 141 -13.13 -16.45 12.47
C VAL A 141 -13.75 -15.21 11.89
N ILE A 142 -13.87 -14.17 12.71
CA ILE A 142 -14.41 -12.89 12.28
C ILE A 142 -13.37 -11.83 12.61
N CYS A 143 -12.94 -11.12 11.58
CA CYS A 143 -12.03 -10.00 11.66
C CYS A 143 -12.78 -8.72 11.36
N GLU A 144 -12.79 -7.79 12.32
CA GLU A 144 -13.31 -6.44 12.20
C GLU A 144 -12.15 -5.47 11.94
N LEU A 145 -12.23 -4.73 10.84
CA LEU A 145 -11.37 -3.60 10.58
C LEU A 145 -11.95 -2.37 11.27
N LEU A 146 -11.15 -1.76 12.13
CA LEU A 146 -11.48 -0.54 12.85
C LEU A 146 -10.70 0.63 12.25
N THR A 147 -11.40 1.68 11.85
CA THR A 147 -10.80 2.97 11.46
C THR A 147 -11.34 4.05 12.37
N ASP A 148 -10.45 4.82 13.01
CA ASP A 148 -10.81 5.85 14.00
C ASP A 148 -11.71 5.29 15.13
N GLY A 149 -11.48 4.03 15.51
CA GLY A 149 -12.25 3.31 16.53
C GLY A 149 -13.63 2.80 16.09
N LYS A 150 -14.00 2.96 14.81
CA LYS A 150 -15.29 2.48 14.26
C LYS A 150 -15.07 1.29 13.34
N SER A 151 -15.98 0.32 13.39
CA SER A 151 -16.00 -0.78 12.42
C SER A 151 -16.30 -0.25 11.03
N THR A 152 -15.38 -0.48 10.10
CA THR A 152 -15.48 -0.05 8.69
C THR A 152 -15.52 -1.23 7.73
N GLY A 153 -15.17 -2.43 8.19
CA GLY A 153 -15.26 -3.66 7.40
C GLY A 153 -15.22 -4.91 8.28
N THR A 154 -15.82 -5.98 7.78
CA THR A 154 -15.82 -7.29 8.45
C THR A 154 -15.45 -8.37 7.44
N THR A 155 -14.53 -9.23 7.83
CA THR A 155 -14.13 -10.42 7.06
C THR A 155 -14.46 -11.65 7.89
N THR A 156 -15.24 -12.57 7.33
CA THR A 156 -15.67 -13.78 8.05
C THR A 156 -15.21 -15.02 7.29
N TYR A 157 -14.49 -15.87 8.00
CA TYR A 157 -14.08 -17.19 7.57
C TYR A 157 -14.85 -18.24 8.36
N VAL A 158 -15.34 -19.30 7.70
CA VAL A 158 -16.11 -20.35 8.35
C VAL A 158 -15.60 -21.71 7.88
N ALA A 159 -15.03 -22.49 8.78
CA ALA A 159 -14.68 -23.89 8.55
C ALA A 159 -15.81 -24.78 9.06
N VAL A 160 -16.38 -25.60 8.17
CA VAL A 160 -17.46 -26.53 8.50
C VAL A 160 -17.02 -27.96 8.24
N ALA A 161 -17.17 -28.83 9.23
CA ALA A 161 -16.83 -30.24 9.14
C ALA A 161 -17.58 -30.92 7.98
N GLY A 162 -16.85 -31.69 7.17
CA GLY A 162 -17.41 -32.41 6.02
C GLY A 162 -17.79 -31.53 4.83
N ARG A 163 -17.50 -30.23 4.84
CA ARG A 163 -17.69 -29.33 3.69
C ARG A 163 -16.34 -28.84 3.16
N THR A 164 -16.26 -28.69 1.84
CA THR A 164 -15.12 -27.99 1.22
C THR A 164 -15.15 -26.53 1.67
N THR A 165 -14.17 -26.16 2.48
CA THR A 165 -13.97 -24.78 2.93
C THR A 165 -12.87 -24.15 2.09
N PRO A 166 -13.04 -22.90 1.60
CA PRO A 166 -11.94 -22.21 0.93
C PRO A 166 -10.75 -22.06 1.87
N LEU A 167 -9.53 -22.04 1.33
CA LEU A 167 -8.32 -21.83 2.15
C LEU A 167 -8.11 -20.37 2.52
N PHE A 168 -8.86 -19.44 1.92
CA PHE A 168 -8.79 -18.02 2.26
C PHE A 168 -10.09 -17.28 1.97
N VAL A 169 -10.28 -16.16 2.66
CA VAL A 169 -11.31 -15.14 2.40
C VAL A 169 -10.67 -13.77 2.56
N ALA A 170 -11.04 -12.82 1.70
CA ALA A 170 -10.50 -11.47 1.75
C ALA A 170 -11.61 -10.42 1.59
N THR A 171 -11.49 -9.33 2.33
CA THR A 171 -12.35 -8.15 2.18
C THR A 171 -11.50 -6.91 2.00
N GLN A 172 -11.89 -6.04 1.07
CA GLN A 172 -11.23 -4.77 0.81
C GLN A 172 -12.13 -3.61 1.25
N THR A 173 -11.56 -2.64 1.97
CA THR A 173 -12.26 -1.45 2.47
C THR A 173 -11.49 -0.19 2.09
N GLU A 174 -12.19 0.83 1.59
CA GLU A 174 -11.59 2.15 1.32
C GLU A 174 -11.58 3.02 2.58
N VAL A 175 -10.49 3.75 2.81
CA VAL A 175 -10.39 4.73 3.90
C VAL A 175 -10.80 6.11 3.37
N SER A 176 -11.92 6.63 3.86
CA SER A 176 -12.43 7.95 3.48
C SER A 176 -11.89 9.06 4.38
N HIS A 177 -11.54 10.20 3.77
CA HIS A 177 -11.22 11.46 4.45
C HIS A 177 -12.38 11.95 5.32
#